data_AF-A0AAX2RVM7-F1
#
_entry.id   AF-A0AAX2RVM7-F1
#
_cell.length_a   1.000
_cell.length_b   1.000
_cell.length_c   1.000
_cell.angle_alpha   90.00
_cell.angle_beta   90.00
_cell.angle_gamma   90.00
#
_symmetry.space_group_name_H-M   'P 1'
#
loop_
_entity.id
_entity.type
_entity.pdbx_description
1 polymer ?
#
loop_
_entity_poly.entity_id
_entity_poly.type
_entity_poly.pdbx_seq_one_letter_code
_entity_poly.pdbx_strand_id
1 'polypeptide(L)'
;MNFGDAAGAVLGAASGISNLANSLAARLGGSVGSYFDQLRPASFRGVPFVSLGGSSAFGRRKQPHEYPQRDVPWVEDLGRGTRRIRMLGFVVGDNVIAQRDVMIAACETAGDGELVHPTLGRKTVSLMDFRSIEHWEHGRYFEFQFEFIEGGPRTYPTAEAATLESVLNSVTGLNVSAALDFAKTVLNEVSYGAAVLGSIVNTAVGWYTFATSIVGDARNLFQLLFSLPGDFGRFFGSSTVPTFSRNPSPVSQSDVSVQSLIESATTARANVSAAATVLDSAARNFGASTVDQFTAAVQGVTSAVLAATNDPSDSIRLLSTLSTFTPSADTTNSVIGSAMSIVEGACSDLFRRTSIGAVAQASASYQPSSSDDAAQIRDFVTGLIDAEMSVAGESGADQTYQALSALRAAVVADLNKRGGGLSSIKTFTIPEPVPSLAVATRIYRDPTRADELVSQADPVHPAFMPTMFKALAN
;
A
#
# COMPACT_ATOMS: atom_id res chain seq x y z
N MET A 1 56.33 62.35 -46.11
CA MET A 1 55.67 62.46 -44.79
C MET A 1 54.18 62.21 -45.05
N ASN A 2 53.82 60.95 -45.15
CA ASN A 2 53.30 60.04 -44.11
C ASN A 2 51.81 60.29 -43.84
N PHE A 3 50.98 59.57 -44.60
CA PHE A 3 49.56 59.37 -44.39
C PHE A 3 49.40 58.17 -43.46
N GLY A 4 48.80 58.36 -42.30
CA GLY A 4 48.52 57.25 -41.39
C GLY A 4 47.59 57.67 -40.29
N ASP A 5 46.30 57.88 -40.60
CA ASP A 5 45.28 58.04 -39.55
C ASP A 5 43.83 57.74 -40.01
N ALA A 6 43.64 56.75 -40.89
CA ALA A 6 42.31 56.29 -41.31
C ALA A 6 42.08 54.77 -41.19
N ALA A 7 42.99 54.03 -40.53
CA ALA A 7 42.89 52.58 -40.39
C ALA A 7 42.28 52.08 -39.06
N GLY A 8 42.07 52.97 -38.08
CA GLY A 8 41.70 52.58 -36.70
C GLY A 8 40.21 52.30 -36.44
N ALA A 9 39.29 52.84 -37.24
CA ALA A 9 37.85 52.77 -36.92
C ALA A 9 37.11 51.59 -37.58
N VAL A 10 37.69 50.93 -38.59
CA VAL A 10 37.04 49.80 -39.30
C VAL A 10 37.34 48.45 -38.64
N LEU A 11 38.38 48.37 -37.79
CA LEU A 11 38.77 47.14 -37.10
C LEU A 11 37.97 46.83 -35.82
N GLY A 12 37.22 47.80 -35.28
CA GLY A 12 36.36 47.60 -34.10
C GLY A 12 34.96 47.06 -34.41
N ALA A 13 34.45 47.27 -35.63
CA ALA A 13 33.13 46.79 -36.04
C ALA A 13 33.15 45.32 -36.48
N ALA A 14 34.27 44.83 -37.02
CA ALA A 14 34.41 43.45 -37.48
C ALA A 14 34.42 42.44 -36.32
N SER A 15 35.08 42.75 -35.21
CA SER A 15 35.16 41.86 -34.03
C SER A 15 33.83 41.77 -33.26
N GLY A 16 33.02 42.83 -33.26
CA GLY A 16 31.67 42.81 -32.69
C GLY A 16 30.71 41.91 -33.47
N ILE A 17 30.78 41.92 -34.81
CA ILE A 17 29.89 41.12 -35.67
C ILE A 17 30.28 39.63 -35.62
N SER A 18 31.56 39.28 -35.53
CA SER A 18 32.01 37.89 -35.38
C SER A 18 31.59 37.27 -34.04
N ASN A 19 31.67 38.05 -32.95
CA ASN A 19 31.25 37.59 -31.63
C ASN A 19 29.72 37.50 -31.53
N LEU A 20 28.98 38.40 -32.19
CA LEU A 20 27.53 38.32 -32.28
C LEU A 20 27.09 37.11 -33.12
N ALA A 21 27.74 36.84 -34.25
CA ALA A 21 27.47 35.67 -35.10
C ALA A 21 27.74 34.34 -34.38
N ASN A 22 28.85 34.23 -33.64
CA ASN A 22 29.15 33.04 -32.83
C ASN A 22 28.17 32.87 -31.65
N SER A 23 27.76 33.97 -31.01
CA SER A 23 26.76 33.94 -29.92
C SER A 23 25.34 33.62 -30.39
N LEU A 24 25.00 34.03 -31.62
CA LEU A 24 23.71 33.74 -32.25
C LEU A 24 23.66 32.32 -32.80
N ALA A 25 24.76 31.79 -33.36
CA ALA A 25 24.89 30.40 -33.77
C ALA A 25 24.86 29.43 -32.57
N ALA A 26 25.43 29.81 -31.43
CA ALA A 26 25.33 29.04 -30.19
C ALA A 26 23.90 29.05 -29.60
N ARG A 27 23.15 30.14 -29.78
CA ARG A 27 21.74 30.27 -29.34
C ARG A 27 20.73 29.66 -30.30
N LEU A 28 21.09 29.48 -31.56
CA LEU A 28 20.25 28.90 -32.62
C LEU A 28 20.71 27.49 -33.00
N GLY A 29 21.11 26.68 -32.01
CA GLY A 29 21.28 25.22 -32.20
C GLY A 29 22.56 24.77 -32.90
N GLY A 30 23.63 25.58 -32.90
CA GLY A 30 25.03 25.17 -33.11
C GLY A 30 25.41 24.61 -34.49
N SER A 31 26.31 25.30 -35.20
CA SER A 31 27.15 24.67 -36.21
C SER A 31 27.93 23.54 -35.54
N VAL A 32 27.53 22.30 -35.81
CA VAL A 32 28.28 21.13 -35.35
C VAL A 32 29.70 21.29 -35.90
N GLY A 33 30.73 21.30 -35.03
CA GLY A 33 32.13 21.36 -35.47
C GLY A 33 32.46 20.25 -36.46
N SER A 34 33.66 20.24 -37.03
CA SER A 34 34.05 19.15 -37.93
C SER A 34 33.86 17.80 -37.23
N TYR A 35 33.61 16.72 -37.97
CA TYR A 35 33.39 15.38 -37.40
C TYR A 35 34.46 15.01 -36.35
N PHE A 36 35.71 15.42 -36.57
CA PHE A 36 36.83 15.18 -35.67
C PHE A 36 36.77 16.00 -34.37
N ASP A 37 36.20 17.20 -34.39
CA ASP A 37 36.02 18.04 -33.19
C ASP A 37 34.97 17.48 -32.23
N GLN A 38 34.11 16.57 -32.72
CA GLN A 38 33.08 15.91 -31.93
C GLN A 38 33.58 14.62 -31.25
N LEU A 39 34.73 14.09 -31.67
CA LEU A 39 35.29 12.85 -31.13
C LEU A 39 35.91 13.10 -29.76
N ARG A 40 35.54 12.26 -28.80
CA ARG A 40 36.14 12.25 -27.46
C ARG A 40 37.35 11.32 -27.42
N PRO A 41 38.39 11.64 -26.64
CA PRO A 41 39.47 10.69 -26.38
C PRO A 41 38.90 9.44 -25.72
N ALA A 42 39.20 8.26 -26.28
CA ALA A 42 38.70 7.00 -25.76
C ALA A 42 39.43 6.63 -24.46
N SER A 43 38.65 6.23 -23.45
CA SER A 43 39.22 5.73 -22.20
C SER A 43 38.27 4.75 -21.52
N PHE A 44 38.83 3.73 -20.88
CA PHE A 44 38.08 2.82 -20.02
C PHE A 44 38.63 2.92 -18.59
N ARG A 45 37.77 3.23 -17.62
CA ARG A 45 38.16 3.47 -16.21
C ARG A 45 39.33 4.45 -16.03
N GLY A 46 39.41 5.45 -16.91
CA GLY A 46 40.47 6.46 -16.91
C GLY A 46 41.76 6.05 -17.63
N VAL A 47 41.89 4.81 -18.12
CA VAL A 47 43.04 4.38 -18.95
C VAL A 47 42.77 4.79 -20.41
N PRO A 48 43.57 5.69 -21.00
CA PRO A 48 43.36 6.16 -22.37
C PRO A 48 43.85 5.13 -23.40
N PHE A 49 43.18 5.06 -24.54
CA PHE A 49 43.61 4.28 -25.69
C PHE A 49 43.18 4.95 -27.00
N VAL A 50 43.81 4.62 -28.12
CA VAL A 50 43.41 5.14 -29.43
C VAL A 50 42.34 4.23 -30.01
N SER A 51 41.18 4.78 -30.41
CA SER A 51 40.11 4.00 -31.05
C SER A 51 40.40 3.80 -32.53
N LEU A 52 40.46 2.55 -32.97
CA LEU A 52 40.62 2.18 -34.39
C LEU A 52 39.25 2.00 -35.07
N GLY A 53 38.27 1.51 -34.33
CA GLY A 53 36.91 1.30 -34.82
C GLY A 53 36.04 0.58 -33.80
N GLY A 54 34.80 0.32 -34.15
CA GLY A 54 33.88 -0.41 -33.28
C GLY A 54 32.55 -0.68 -33.95
N SER A 55 31.82 -1.65 -33.41
CA SER A 55 30.44 -1.93 -33.81
C SER A 55 29.54 -1.91 -32.58
N SER A 56 28.35 -1.35 -32.71
CA SER A 56 27.37 -1.28 -31.63
C SER A 56 26.03 -1.79 -32.12
N ALA A 57 25.45 -2.74 -31.39
CA ALA A 57 24.13 -3.28 -31.70
C ALA A 57 23.05 -2.53 -30.92
N PHE A 58 22.07 -1.98 -31.63
CA PHE A 58 20.92 -1.28 -31.05
C PHE A 58 19.63 -1.99 -31.44
N GLY A 59 18.73 -2.19 -30.48
CA GLY A 59 17.45 -2.84 -30.73
C GLY A 59 16.59 -2.99 -29.48
N ARG A 60 15.39 -3.56 -29.68
CA ARG A 60 14.47 -4.00 -28.64
C ARG A 60 14.39 -5.53 -28.66
N ARG A 61 14.21 -6.15 -27.49
CA ARG A 61 13.92 -7.58 -27.41
C ARG A 61 12.49 -7.79 -27.85
N LYS A 62 12.28 -8.67 -28.82
CA LYS A 62 10.96 -8.97 -29.36
C LYS A 62 10.79 -10.49 -29.38
N GLN A 63 9.66 -10.98 -28.90
CA GLN A 63 9.29 -12.39 -28.92
C GLN A 63 8.18 -12.59 -29.96
N PRO A 64 8.46 -13.25 -31.09
CA PRO A 64 7.41 -13.63 -32.04
C PRO A 64 6.63 -14.83 -31.49
N HIS A 65 5.31 -14.75 -31.61
CA HIS A 65 4.35 -15.79 -31.30
C HIS A 65 3.63 -16.18 -32.60
N GLU A 66 3.81 -17.43 -33.01
CA GLU A 66 3.21 -18.00 -34.20
C GLU A 66 2.05 -18.91 -33.78
N TYR A 67 0.87 -18.69 -34.38
CA TYR A 67 -0.33 -19.48 -34.10
C TYR A 67 -0.68 -20.33 -35.33
N PRO A 68 -1.08 -21.61 -35.16
CA PRO A 68 -1.53 -22.43 -36.27
C PRO A 68 -2.67 -21.76 -37.06
N GLN A 69 -2.64 -21.88 -38.39
CA GLN A 69 -3.61 -21.30 -39.33
C GLN A 69 -3.69 -19.76 -39.36
N ARG A 70 -2.67 -19.05 -38.85
CA ARG A 70 -2.58 -17.60 -38.96
C ARG A 70 -1.30 -17.19 -39.71
N ASP A 71 -1.47 -16.57 -40.87
CA ASP A 71 -0.34 -16.16 -41.73
C ASP A 71 0.46 -14.97 -41.17
N VAL A 72 -0.11 -14.22 -40.20
CA VAL A 72 0.54 -13.04 -39.60
C VAL A 72 0.89 -13.33 -38.13
N PRO A 73 2.19 -13.40 -37.78
CA PRO A 73 2.64 -13.64 -36.41
C PRO A 73 2.40 -12.41 -35.51
N TRP A 74 2.15 -12.64 -34.22
CA TRP A 74 2.09 -11.58 -33.23
C TRP A 74 3.46 -11.41 -32.58
N VAL A 75 3.95 -10.17 -32.44
CA VAL A 75 5.27 -9.91 -31.85
C VAL A 75 5.11 -9.12 -30.56
N GLU A 76 5.49 -9.73 -29.46
CA GLU A 76 5.51 -9.10 -28.13
C GLU A 76 6.83 -8.35 -27.92
N ASP A 77 6.76 -7.10 -27.47
CA ASP A 77 7.93 -6.27 -27.19
C ASP A 77 8.34 -6.41 -25.72
N LEU A 78 9.45 -7.11 -25.47
CA LEU A 78 10.00 -7.38 -24.13
C LEU A 78 10.93 -6.27 -23.64
N GLY A 79 10.82 -5.07 -24.22
CA GLY A 79 11.58 -3.90 -23.82
C GLY A 79 12.91 -3.72 -24.55
N ARG A 80 13.74 -2.81 -24.03
CA ARG A 80 15.01 -2.45 -24.66
C ARG A 80 15.99 -3.63 -24.61
N GLY A 81 16.60 -3.95 -25.75
CA GLY A 81 17.55 -5.05 -25.84
C GLY A 81 18.90 -4.69 -25.24
N THR A 82 19.63 -5.72 -24.82
CA THR A 82 20.99 -5.63 -24.31
C THR A 82 21.87 -4.97 -25.37
N ARG A 83 22.34 -3.74 -25.12
CA ARG A 83 23.22 -3.03 -26.04
C ARG A 83 24.64 -3.56 -25.87
N ARG A 84 25.13 -4.26 -26.90
CA ARG A 84 26.50 -4.73 -27.00
C ARG A 84 27.31 -3.71 -27.78
N ILE A 85 28.41 -3.24 -27.19
CA ILE A 85 29.34 -2.30 -27.79
C ILE A 85 30.67 -3.02 -27.92
N ARG A 86 31.11 -3.25 -29.15
CA ARG A 86 32.42 -3.81 -29.48
C ARG A 86 33.34 -2.69 -29.90
N MET A 87 34.51 -2.61 -29.29
CA MET A 87 35.47 -1.55 -29.56
C MET A 87 36.85 -2.13 -29.82
N LEU A 88 37.49 -1.60 -30.85
CA LEU A 88 38.86 -1.90 -31.25
C LEU A 88 39.69 -0.67 -30.95
N GLY A 89 40.78 -0.87 -30.24
CA GLY A 89 41.72 0.19 -29.92
C GLY A 89 43.15 -0.29 -29.95
N PHE A 90 44.09 0.63 -29.85
CA PHE A 90 45.50 0.28 -29.72
C PHE A 90 46.23 1.28 -28.86
N VAL A 91 47.42 0.87 -28.43
CA VAL A 91 48.38 1.72 -27.74
C VAL A 91 49.74 1.58 -28.42
N VAL A 92 50.42 2.71 -28.60
CA VAL A 92 51.71 2.83 -29.30
C VAL A 92 52.67 3.68 -28.48
N GLY A 93 53.95 3.29 -28.44
CA GLY A 93 55.00 4.01 -27.70
C GLY A 93 56.01 3.09 -27.01
N ASP A 94 56.97 3.70 -26.31
CA ASP A 94 58.06 2.95 -25.66
C ASP A 94 57.63 2.26 -24.36
N ASN A 95 56.56 2.78 -23.74
CA ASN A 95 55.98 2.24 -22.51
C ASN A 95 54.75 1.34 -22.75
N VAL A 96 54.59 0.80 -23.96
CA VAL A 96 53.40 0.03 -24.35
C VAL A 96 53.15 -1.20 -23.49
N ILE A 97 54.20 -1.84 -22.99
CA ILE A 97 54.09 -3.02 -22.11
C ILE A 97 53.48 -2.60 -20.77
N ALA A 98 53.98 -1.52 -20.16
CA ALA A 98 53.42 -1.00 -18.91
C ALA A 98 51.97 -0.49 -19.10
N GLN A 99 51.66 0.15 -20.23
CA GLN A 99 50.31 0.61 -20.53
C GLN A 99 49.33 -0.55 -20.77
N ARG A 100 49.79 -1.65 -21.38
CA ARG A 100 49.04 -2.90 -21.49
C ARG A 100 48.71 -3.48 -20.11
N ASP A 101 49.70 -3.57 -19.22
CA ASP A 101 49.50 -4.15 -17.89
C ASP A 101 48.51 -3.31 -17.05
N VAL A 102 48.57 -1.98 -17.16
CA VAL A 102 47.59 -1.07 -16.54
C VAL A 102 46.19 -1.27 -17.11
N MET A 103 46.07 -1.47 -18.42
CA MET A 103 44.76 -1.74 -19.06
C MET A 103 44.20 -3.10 -18.62
N ILE A 104 45.04 -4.13 -18.52
CA ILE A 104 44.64 -5.46 -18.02
C ILE A 104 44.12 -5.33 -16.59
N ALA A 105 44.85 -4.65 -15.70
CA ALA A 105 44.42 -4.44 -14.31
C ALA A 105 43.08 -3.67 -14.21
N ALA A 106 42.86 -2.69 -15.08
CA ALA A 106 41.60 -1.94 -15.13
C ALA A 106 40.42 -2.81 -15.62
N CYS A 107 40.67 -3.73 -16.56
CA CYS A 107 39.71 -4.70 -17.07
C CYS A 107 39.35 -5.78 -16.04
N GLU A 108 40.30 -6.25 -15.23
CA GLU A 108 40.09 -7.29 -14.22
C GLU A 108 39.47 -6.79 -12.92
N THR A 109 39.39 -5.46 -12.72
CA THR A 109 38.76 -4.88 -11.53
C THR A 109 37.26 -5.18 -11.50
N ALA A 110 36.72 -5.62 -10.35
CA ALA A 110 35.31 -6.00 -10.23
C ALA A 110 34.33 -4.81 -10.43
N GLY A 111 33.14 -5.09 -10.95
CA GLY A 111 32.04 -4.13 -11.09
C GLY A 111 32.01 -3.32 -12.38
N ASP A 112 30.99 -2.47 -12.52
CA ASP A 112 30.80 -1.62 -13.70
C ASP A 112 31.92 -0.57 -13.80
N GLY A 113 32.24 -0.18 -15.03
CA GLY A 113 33.27 0.81 -15.36
C GLY A 113 32.72 1.93 -16.25
N GLU A 114 33.33 3.11 -16.15
CA GLU A 114 33.04 4.21 -17.08
C GLU A 114 33.83 4.00 -18.38
N LEU A 115 33.11 3.89 -19.49
CA LEU A 115 33.63 3.91 -20.85
C LEU A 115 33.36 5.28 -21.47
N VAL A 116 34.42 5.96 -21.89
CA VAL A 116 34.32 7.14 -22.75
C VAL A 116 34.49 6.66 -24.19
N HIS A 117 33.37 6.55 -24.90
CA HIS A 117 33.38 6.21 -26.32
C HIS A 117 33.51 7.49 -27.17
N PRO A 118 34.33 7.50 -28.23
CA PRO A 118 34.56 8.68 -29.08
C PRO A 118 33.29 9.33 -29.60
N THR A 119 32.35 8.54 -30.11
CA THR A 119 31.06 9.02 -30.64
C THR A 119 29.86 8.89 -29.69
N LEU A 120 29.79 7.83 -28.86
CA LEU A 120 28.65 7.57 -27.96
C LEU A 120 28.73 8.31 -26.61
N GLY A 121 29.86 8.98 -26.33
CA GLY A 121 30.08 9.70 -25.09
C GLY A 121 30.36 8.79 -23.89
N ARG A 122 30.10 9.31 -22.68
CA ARG A 122 30.32 8.59 -21.42
C ARG A 122 29.19 7.57 -21.19
N LYS A 123 29.56 6.32 -20.91
CA LYS A 123 28.64 5.22 -20.64
C LYS A 123 29.13 4.39 -19.47
N THR A 124 28.22 4.03 -18.57
CA THR A 124 28.47 3.00 -17.57
C THR A 124 28.28 1.64 -18.22
N VAL A 125 29.33 0.83 -18.25
CA VAL A 125 29.34 -0.46 -18.94
C VAL A 125 29.96 -1.54 -18.07
N SER A 126 29.50 -2.77 -18.23
CA SER A 126 30.17 -3.98 -17.76
C SER A 126 31.00 -4.54 -18.91
N LEU A 127 32.29 -4.78 -18.65
CA LEU A 127 33.16 -5.50 -19.59
C LEU A 127 32.81 -6.99 -19.57
N MET A 128 32.68 -7.60 -20.75
CA MET A 128 32.39 -9.03 -20.92
C MET A 128 33.62 -9.81 -21.36
N ASP A 129 34.33 -9.28 -22.36
CA ASP A 129 35.52 -9.91 -22.93
C ASP A 129 36.56 -8.84 -23.27
N PHE A 130 37.82 -9.16 -23.04
CA PHE A 130 38.97 -8.32 -23.35
C PHE A 130 40.08 -9.17 -23.96
N ARG A 131 40.55 -8.77 -25.15
CA ARG A 131 41.71 -9.39 -25.81
C ARG A 131 42.78 -8.35 -26.06
N SER A 132 44.01 -8.69 -25.65
CA SER A 132 45.23 -8.00 -26.05
C SER A 132 45.94 -8.83 -27.10
N ILE A 133 46.12 -8.28 -28.30
CA ILE A 133 46.77 -8.93 -29.43
C ILE A 133 48.10 -8.25 -29.70
N GLU A 134 49.15 -9.05 -29.79
CA GLU A 134 50.51 -8.60 -30.09
C GLU A 134 50.82 -8.89 -31.55
N HIS A 135 51.22 -7.85 -32.29
CA HIS A 135 51.62 -7.99 -33.69
C HIS A 135 53.13 -7.79 -33.79
N TRP A 136 53.88 -8.88 -33.96
CA TRP A 136 55.35 -8.84 -34.07
C TRP A 136 55.84 -7.91 -35.18
N GLU A 137 55.10 -7.86 -36.29
CA GLU A 137 55.45 -7.08 -37.47
C GLU A 137 55.41 -5.56 -37.25
N HIS A 138 54.59 -5.09 -36.31
CA HIS A 138 54.33 -3.65 -36.15
C HIS A 138 55.28 -2.98 -35.16
N GLY A 139 55.81 -3.74 -34.17
CA GLY A 139 56.77 -3.26 -33.18
C GLY A 139 56.25 -2.10 -32.31
N ARG A 140 56.32 -2.21 -30.97
CA ARG A 140 55.78 -1.17 -30.05
C ARG A 140 54.28 -0.89 -30.26
N TYR A 141 53.51 -1.93 -30.60
CA TYR A 141 52.08 -1.86 -30.88
C TYR A 141 51.34 -3.00 -30.19
N PHE A 142 50.26 -2.67 -29.47
CA PHE A 142 49.33 -3.64 -28.92
C PHE A 142 47.91 -3.26 -29.32
N GLU A 143 47.18 -4.21 -29.88
CA GLU A 143 45.77 -4.06 -30.23
C GLU A 143 44.90 -4.59 -29.09
N PHE A 144 43.86 -3.83 -28.76
CA PHE A 144 42.87 -4.15 -27.73
C PHE A 144 41.50 -4.33 -28.37
N GLN A 145 40.86 -5.43 -28.04
CA GLN A 145 39.46 -5.69 -28.40
C GLN A 145 38.62 -5.78 -27.14
N PHE A 146 37.60 -4.95 -27.06
CA PHE A 146 36.67 -4.88 -25.93
C PHE A 146 35.27 -5.28 -26.37
N GLU A 147 34.59 -6.10 -25.57
CA GLU A 147 33.15 -6.31 -25.65
C GLU A 147 32.48 -5.79 -24.36
N PHE A 148 31.70 -4.73 -24.49
CA PHE A 148 31.00 -4.06 -23.40
C PHE A 148 29.48 -4.28 -23.50
N ILE A 149 28.83 -4.31 -22.34
CA ILE A 149 27.37 -4.25 -22.22
C ILE A 149 26.99 -3.05 -21.35
N GLU A 150 26.00 -2.26 -21.77
CA GLU A 150 25.52 -1.12 -20.98
C GLU A 150 24.93 -1.60 -19.64
N GLY A 151 25.53 -1.14 -18.53
CA GLY A 151 25.12 -1.48 -17.17
C GLY A 151 24.01 -0.53 -16.71
N GLY A 152 22.88 -1.11 -16.29
CA GLY A 152 21.82 -0.38 -15.58
C GLY A 152 21.88 -0.67 -14.08
N PRO A 153 21.35 0.23 -13.23
CA PRO A 153 21.25 -0.04 -11.80
C PRO A 153 20.43 -1.32 -11.58
N ARG A 154 20.98 -2.26 -10.79
CA ARG A 154 20.26 -3.47 -10.38
C ARG A 154 19.02 -3.05 -9.58
N THR A 155 17.86 -3.15 -10.20
CA THR A 155 16.59 -2.92 -9.51
C THR A 155 16.11 -4.29 -9.02
N TYR A 156 16.26 -4.56 -7.73
CA TYR A 156 15.70 -5.76 -7.12
C TYR A 156 14.18 -5.58 -7.01
N PRO A 157 13.39 -6.65 -7.15
CA PRO A 157 12.00 -6.60 -6.73
C PRO A 157 11.97 -6.28 -5.23
N THR A 158 11.45 -5.11 -4.87
CA THR A 158 11.17 -4.76 -3.47
C THR A 158 10.04 -5.65 -2.99
N ALA A 159 10.25 -6.40 -1.91
CA ALA A 159 9.17 -7.09 -1.22
C ALA A 159 8.12 -6.04 -0.82
N GLU A 160 6.93 -6.10 -1.42
CA GLU A 160 5.84 -5.27 -0.95
C GLU A 160 5.49 -5.71 0.48
N ALA A 161 5.41 -4.75 1.41
CA ALA A 161 4.99 -5.06 2.77
C ALA A 161 3.59 -5.69 2.75
N ALA A 162 3.43 -6.79 3.51
CA ALA A 162 2.13 -7.39 3.77
C ALA A 162 1.33 -6.44 4.68
N THR A 163 0.53 -5.56 4.08
CA THR A 163 -0.22 -4.52 4.80
C THR A 163 -1.19 -5.10 5.82
N LEU A 164 -1.77 -6.27 5.52
CA LEU A 164 -2.61 -7.05 6.43
C LEU A 164 -1.88 -7.45 7.72
N GLU A 165 -0.68 -8.04 7.60
CA GLU A 165 0.11 -8.45 8.78
C GLU A 165 0.55 -7.23 9.60
N SER A 166 0.80 -6.10 8.96
CA SER A 166 1.12 -4.84 9.64
C SER A 166 -0.02 -4.36 10.54
N VAL A 167 -1.29 -4.50 10.10
CA VAL A 167 -2.45 -4.15 10.92
C VAL A 167 -2.56 -5.09 12.11
N LEU A 168 -2.46 -6.41 11.89
CA LEU A 168 -2.56 -7.41 12.96
C LEU A 168 -1.46 -7.22 14.03
N ASN A 169 -0.21 -7.00 13.61
CA ASN A 169 0.88 -6.74 14.54
C ASN A 169 0.66 -5.45 15.35
N SER A 170 0.09 -4.41 14.72
CA SER A 170 -0.23 -3.16 15.42
C SER A 170 -1.38 -3.34 16.42
N VAL A 171 -2.37 -4.19 16.11
CA VAL A 171 -3.45 -4.57 17.05
C VAL A 171 -2.87 -5.32 18.25
N THR A 172 -1.96 -6.26 18.04
CA THR A 172 -1.27 -6.95 19.15
C THR A 172 -0.47 -5.96 20.00
N GLY A 173 0.24 -5.02 19.37
CA GLY A 173 0.96 -3.95 20.09
C GLY A 173 0.04 -3.06 20.92
N LEU A 174 -1.13 -2.68 20.38
CA LEU A 174 -2.15 -1.93 21.10
C LEU A 174 -2.65 -2.71 22.33
N ASN A 175 -3.02 -3.98 22.15
CA ASN A 175 -3.53 -4.82 23.24
C ASN A 175 -2.51 -4.97 24.38
N VAL A 176 -1.21 -5.12 24.06
CA VAL A 176 -0.14 -5.18 25.05
C VAL A 176 0.01 -3.86 25.80
N SER A 177 0.01 -2.73 25.09
CA SER A 177 0.10 -1.40 25.74
C SER A 177 -1.10 -1.10 26.63
N ALA A 178 -2.31 -1.44 26.18
CA ALA A 178 -3.55 -1.24 26.93
C ALA A 178 -3.60 -2.12 28.18
N ALA A 179 -3.17 -3.39 28.08
CA ALA A 179 -3.05 -4.29 29.22
C ALA A 179 -2.05 -3.77 30.26
N LEU A 180 -0.92 -3.21 29.81
CA LEU A 180 0.12 -2.68 30.67
C LEU A 180 -0.34 -1.42 31.41
N ASP A 181 -1.02 -0.49 30.74
CA ASP A 181 -1.58 0.70 31.38
C ASP A 181 -2.73 0.36 32.33
N PHE A 182 -3.59 -0.59 31.95
CA PHE A 182 -4.60 -1.15 32.86
C PHE A 182 -3.97 -1.74 34.12
N ALA A 183 -2.92 -2.56 33.97
CA ALA A 183 -2.20 -3.15 35.10
C ALA A 183 -1.63 -2.09 36.03
N LYS A 184 -0.94 -1.07 35.50
CA LYS A 184 -0.38 0.03 36.30
C LYS A 184 -1.43 0.74 37.15
N THR A 185 -2.58 1.04 36.56
CA THR A 185 -3.66 1.77 37.24
C THR A 185 -4.34 0.89 38.27
N VAL A 186 -4.77 -0.32 37.87
CA VAL A 186 -5.59 -1.17 38.73
C VAL A 186 -4.80 -1.82 39.87
N LEU A 187 -3.53 -2.18 39.68
CA LEU A 187 -2.72 -2.83 40.73
C LEU A 187 -2.53 -1.94 41.96
N ASN A 188 -2.48 -0.62 41.79
CA ASN A 188 -2.39 0.31 42.92
C ASN A 188 -3.70 0.33 43.72
N GLU A 189 -4.84 0.28 43.03
CA GLU A 189 -6.18 0.45 43.61
C GLU A 189 -6.75 -0.84 44.22
N VAL A 190 -6.35 -2.02 43.74
CA VAL A 190 -6.84 -3.31 44.27
C VAL A 190 -6.43 -3.52 45.75
N SER A 191 -5.39 -2.81 46.21
CA SER A 191 -4.97 -2.81 47.62
C SER A 191 -6.04 -2.28 48.58
N TYR A 192 -7.03 -1.49 48.10
CA TYR A 192 -8.14 -0.96 48.90
C TYR A 192 -9.24 -1.98 49.23
N GLY A 193 -9.17 -3.21 48.69
CA GLY A 193 -9.95 -4.36 49.16
C GLY A 193 -11.13 -4.77 48.27
N ALA A 194 -12.02 -5.61 48.84
CA ALA A 194 -13.02 -6.38 48.08
C ALA A 194 -14.05 -5.53 47.31
N ALA A 195 -14.33 -4.30 47.73
CA ALA A 195 -15.28 -3.42 47.03
C ALA A 195 -14.76 -3.00 45.64
N VAL A 196 -13.45 -2.73 45.51
CA VAL A 196 -12.80 -2.39 44.24
C VAL A 196 -12.74 -3.59 43.31
N LEU A 197 -12.52 -4.80 43.85
CA LEU A 197 -12.65 -6.03 43.06
C LEU A 197 -14.08 -6.24 42.54
N GLY A 198 -15.07 -5.89 43.36
CA GLY A 198 -16.48 -5.93 42.97
C GLY A 198 -16.80 -5.00 41.80
N SER A 199 -16.19 -3.81 41.71
CA SER A 199 -16.42 -2.89 40.58
C SER A 199 -15.82 -3.42 39.27
N ILE A 200 -14.67 -4.11 39.32
CA ILE A 200 -14.10 -4.82 38.14
C ILE A 200 -15.09 -5.86 37.62
N VAL A 201 -15.62 -6.70 38.53
CA VAL A 201 -16.59 -7.74 38.17
C VAL A 201 -17.85 -7.11 37.59
N ASN A 202 -18.44 -6.12 38.24
CA ASN A 202 -19.66 -5.46 37.75
C ASN A 202 -19.45 -4.80 36.37
N THR A 203 -18.30 -4.16 36.17
CA THR A 203 -17.96 -3.52 34.89
C THR A 203 -17.75 -4.54 33.78
N ALA A 204 -17.05 -5.65 34.07
CA ALA A 204 -16.89 -6.76 33.14
C ALA A 204 -18.24 -7.39 32.79
N VAL A 205 -19.11 -7.60 33.78
CA VAL A 205 -20.48 -8.11 33.60
C VAL A 205 -21.31 -7.20 32.70
N GLY A 206 -21.31 -5.88 32.97
CA GLY A 206 -21.99 -4.92 32.11
C GLY A 206 -21.49 -4.96 30.68
N TRP A 207 -20.17 -5.05 30.48
CA TRP A 207 -19.59 -5.05 29.14
C TRP A 207 -19.86 -6.33 28.35
N TYR A 208 -19.66 -7.52 28.94
CA TYR A 208 -19.91 -8.76 28.20
C TYR A 208 -21.41 -8.99 27.99
N THR A 209 -22.29 -8.54 28.89
CA THR A 209 -23.74 -8.64 28.68
C THR A 209 -24.16 -7.74 27.51
N PHE A 210 -23.61 -6.53 27.41
CA PHE A 210 -23.77 -5.66 26.24
C PHE A 210 -23.23 -6.31 24.96
N ALA A 211 -22.07 -6.96 25.00
CA ALA A 211 -21.56 -7.72 23.86
C ALA A 211 -22.52 -8.85 23.43
N THR A 212 -23.06 -9.61 24.39
CA THR A 212 -24.01 -10.68 24.10
C THR A 212 -25.35 -10.18 23.55
N SER A 213 -25.84 -9.01 24.00
CA SER A 213 -27.07 -8.42 23.47
C SER A 213 -26.87 -7.89 22.05
N ILE A 214 -25.75 -7.23 21.78
CA ILE A 214 -25.39 -6.76 20.43
C ILE A 214 -25.35 -7.93 19.44
N VAL A 215 -24.72 -9.06 19.82
CA VAL A 215 -24.67 -10.26 18.95
C VAL A 215 -26.04 -10.93 18.85
N GLY A 216 -26.82 -10.96 19.94
CA GLY A 216 -28.19 -11.47 19.94
C GLY A 216 -29.10 -10.73 18.97
N ASP A 217 -29.06 -9.39 18.98
CA ASP A 217 -29.81 -8.53 18.07
C ASP A 217 -29.34 -8.70 16.62
N ALA A 218 -28.01 -8.77 16.41
CA ALA A 218 -27.41 -8.98 15.10
C ALA A 218 -27.75 -10.34 14.47
N ARG A 219 -28.07 -11.34 15.31
CA ARG A 219 -28.35 -12.72 14.90
C ARG A 219 -29.82 -13.11 15.09
N ASN A 220 -30.71 -12.12 15.20
CA ASN A 220 -32.14 -12.35 15.14
C ASN A 220 -32.50 -13.00 13.78
N LEU A 221 -33.46 -13.93 13.78
CA LEU A 221 -33.92 -14.68 12.61
C LEU A 221 -34.19 -13.78 11.39
N PHE A 222 -34.69 -12.57 11.63
CA PHE A 222 -34.93 -11.58 10.58
C PHE A 222 -33.64 -11.12 9.88
N GLN A 223 -32.55 -10.89 10.63
CA GLN A 223 -31.25 -10.52 10.05
C GLN A 223 -30.54 -11.71 9.40
N LEU A 224 -30.78 -12.95 9.89
CA LEU A 224 -30.27 -14.16 9.26
C LEU A 224 -30.87 -14.39 7.87
N LEU A 225 -32.11 -13.95 7.62
CA LEU A 225 -32.72 -14.04 6.30
C LEU A 225 -31.92 -13.26 5.23
N PHE A 226 -31.30 -12.15 5.60
CA PHE A 226 -30.45 -11.37 4.70
C PHE A 226 -29.12 -12.07 4.34
N SER A 227 -28.74 -13.12 5.06
CA SER A 227 -27.56 -13.92 4.74
C SER A 227 -27.86 -15.15 3.86
N LEU A 228 -29.13 -15.39 3.53
CA LEU A 228 -29.55 -16.45 2.64
C LEU A 228 -29.17 -16.07 1.18
N PRO A 229 -28.61 -16.99 0.37
CA PRO A 229 -28.38 -16.75 -1.04
C PRO A 229 -29.72 -16.71 -1.79
N GLY A 230 -29.93 -15.67 -2.60
CA GLY A 230 -31.15 -15.46 -3.39
C GLY A 230 -31.45 -13.99 -3.63
N ASP A 231 -32.33 -13.66 -4.58
CA ASP A 231 -32.80 -12.28 -4.76
C ASP A 231 -34.13 -12.10 -4.03
N PHE A 232 -34.10 -11.43 -2.88
CA PHE A 232 -35.30 -11.13 -2.09
C PHE A 232 -35.90 -9.76 -2.42
N GLY A 233 -35.43 -9.12 -3.50
CA GLY A 233 -35.87 -7.80 -3.95
C GLY A 233 -35.15 -6.65 -3.25
N ARG A 234 -35.27 -5.43 -3.80
CA ARG A 234 -34.45 -4.26 -3.41
C ARG A 234 -34.57 -3.79 -1.95
N PHE A 235 -35.64 -4.20 -1.26
CA PHE A 235 -35.90 -3.85 0.14
C PHE A 235 -35.50 -4.96 1.13
N PHE A 236 -35.12 -6.13 0.63
CA PHE A 236 -34.62 -7.23 1.43
C PHE A 236 -33.20 -7.56 0.97
N GLY A 237 -32.22 -7.34 1.85
CA GLY A 237 -30.82 -7.68 1.56
C GLY A 237 -30.64 -9.19 1.30
N SER A 238 -29.52 -9.54 0.67
CA SER A 238 -29.12 -10.92 0.43
C SER A 238 -27.61 -11.05 0.63
N SER A 239 -27.09 -12.27 0.75
CA SER A 239 -25.64 -12.52 0.74
C SER A 239 -24.97 -11.95 -0.53
N THR A 240 -25.75 -11.81 -1.61
CA THR A 240 -25.34 -11.20 -2.88
C THR A 240 -25.68 -9.71 -3.00
N VAL A 241 -26.41 -9.08 -2.08
CA VAL A 241 -26.68 -7.62 -2.05
C VAL A 241 -26.74 -7.18 -0.58
N PRO A 242 -25.59 -6.88 0.04
CA PRO A 242 -25.55 -6.49 1.44
C PRO A 242 -26.29 -5.16 1.67
N THR A 243 -26.85 -4.96 2.86
CA THR A 243 -27.56 -3.72 3.22
C THR A 243 -26.63 -2.50 3.33
N PHE A 244 -25.32 -2.73 3.45
CA PHE A 244 -24.30 -1.67 3.61
C PHE A 244 -23.23 -1.65 2.52
N SER A 245 -22.89 -2.80 1.92
CA SER A 245 -22.05 -2.87 0.73
C SER A 245 -22.95 -2.70 -0.50
N ARG A 246 -22.78 -1.59 -1.24
CA ARG A 246 -23.62 -1.26 -2.41
C ARG A 246 -23.31 -2.12 -3.64
N ASN A 247 -22.47 -3.14 -3.54
CA ASN A 247 -22.10 -3.99 -4.66
C ASN A 247 -22.27 -5.46 -4.31
N PRO A 248 -22.68 -6.30 -5.27
CA PRO A 248 -22.83 -7.72 -5.02
C PRO A 248 -21.48 -8.37 -4.71
N SER A 249 -21.39 -9.04 -3.57
CA SER A 249 -20.28 -9.96 -3.28
C SER A 249 -20.28 -11.07 -4.33
N PRO A 250 -19.11 -11.56 -4.78
CA PRO A 250 -19.06 -12.69 -5.69
C PRO A 250 -19.80 -13.86 -5.07
N VAL A 251 -20.71 -14.45 -5.86
CA VAL A 251 -21.62 -15.53 -5.51
C VAL A 251 -20.83 -16.65 -4.82
N SER A 252 -20.92 -16.72 -3.50
CA SER A 252 -20.54 -17.93 -2.79
C SER A 252 -21.70 -18.90 -2.98
N GLN A 253 -21.54 -19.78 -3.96
CA GLN A 253 -22.34 -20.99 -4.11
C GLN A 253 -22.08 -21.90 -2.91
N SER A 254 -22.70 -21.60 -1.78
CA SER A 254 -22.90 -22.58 -0.74
C SER A 254 -24.41 -22.77 -0.63
N ASP A 255 -24.84 -24.03 -0.58
CA ASP A 255 -26.20 -24.45 -0.25
C ASP A 255 -26.52 -24.06 1.21
N VAL A 256 -26.57 -22.75 1.47
CA VAL A 256 -26.87 -22.19 2.78
C VAL A 256 -28.37 -22.30 2.95
N SER A 257 -28.80 -23.27 3.76
CA SER A 257 -30.18 -23.41 4.19
C SER A 257 -30.45 -22.52 5.42
N VAL A 258 -31.71 -22.19 5.66
CA VAL A 258 -32.15 -21.53 6.90
C VAL A 258 -31.68 -22.33 8.13
N GLN A 259 -31.68 -23.66 8.03
CA GLN A 259 -31.18 -24.55 9.07
C GLN A 259 -29.68 -24.32 9.35
N SER A 260 -28.84 -24.28 8.31
CA SER A 260 -27.40 -24.01 8.45
C SER A 260 -27.10 -22.61 9.02
N LEU A 261 -27.93 -21.61 8.72
CA LEU A 261 -27.80 -20.26 9.28
C LEU A 261 -28.20 -20.21 10.75
N ILE A 262 -29.28 -20.90 11.13
CA ILE A 262 -29.68 -21.03 12.53
C ILE A 262 -28.59 -21.75 13.33
N GLU A 263 -28.01 -22.81 12.77
CA GLU A 263 -26.88 -23.53 13.38
C GLU A 263 -25.66 -22.61 13.53
N SER A 264 -25.24 -21.93 12.47
CA SER A 264 -24.13 -20.98 12.50
C SER A 264 -24.35 -19.84 13.52
N ALA A 265 -25.54 -19.25 13.54
CA ALA A 265 -25.91 -18.21 14.49
C ALA A 265 -25.97 -18.71 15.94
N THR A 266 -26.36 -19.98 16.14
CA THR A 266 -26.40 -20.61 17.46
C THR A 266 -24.98 -20.91 17.94
N THR A 267 -24.11 -21.41 17.07
CA THR A 267 -22.68 -21.60 17.38
C THR A 267 -21.99 -20.27 17.68
N ALA A 268 -22.23 -19.23 16.88
CA ALA A 268 -21.67 -17.90 17.12
C ALA A 268 -22.09 -17.33 18.48
N ARG A 269 -23.39 -17.40 18.82
CA ARG A 269 -23.90 -16.98 20.13
C ARG A 269 -23.32 -17.81 21.27
N ALA A 270 -23.19 -19.13 21.08
CA ALA A 270 -22.58 -20.02 22.07
C ALA A 270 -21.10 -19.67 22.31
N ASN A 271 -20.34 -19.38 21.25
CA ASN A 271 -18.92 -18.98 21.35
C ASN A 271 -18.76 -17.66 22.12
N VAL A 272 -19.61 -16.66 21.85
CA VAL A 272 -19.59 -15.39 22.59
C VAL A 272 -19.99 -15.61 24.06
N SER A 273 -20.99 -16.45 24.33
CA SER A 273 -21.36 -16.80 25.71
C SER A 273 -20.26 -17.56 26.45
N ALA A 274 -19.50 -18.41 25.76
CA ALA A 274 -18.35 -19.12 26.33
C ALA A 274 -17.18 -18.16 26.60
N ALA A 275 -16.93 -17.20 25.72
CA ALA A 275 -15.94 -16.15 25.99
C ALA A 275 -16.36 -15.27 27.19
N ALA A 276 -17.66 -14.97 27.32
CA ALA A 276 -18.21 -14.23 28.46
C ALA A 276 -18.04 -14.98 29.79
N THR A 277 -18.23 -16.30 29.83
CA THR A 277 -18.01 -17.09 31.06
C THR A 277 -16.54 -17.17 31.45
N VAL A 278 -15.63 -17.19 30.48
CA VAL A 278 -14.17 -17.07 30.73
C VAL A 278 -13.85 -15.71 31.32
N LEU A 279 -14.44 -14.62 30.81
CA LEU A 279 -14.26 -13.28 31.37
C LEU A 279 -14.86 -13.12 32.77
N ASP A 280 -16.06 -13.65 33.04
CA ASP A 280 -16.65 -13.67 34.39
C ASP A 280 -15.74 -14.43 35.38
N SER A 281 -15.21 -15.57 34.97
CA SER A 281 -14.26 -16.35 35.78
C SER A 281 -12.96 -15.59 36.04
N ALA A 282 -12.41 -14.91 35.03
CA ALA A 282 -11.20 -14.11 35.17
C ALA A 282 -11.42 -12.87 36.04
N ALA A 283 -12.58 -12.22 35.94
CA ALA A 283 -12.94 -11.07 36.76
C ALA A 283 -13.12 -11.45 38.23
N ARG A 284 -13.78 -12.58 38.52
CA ARG A 284 -13.98 -13.07 39.90
C ARG A 284 -12.68 -13.53 40.58
N ASN A 285 -11.72 -14.01 39.80
CA ASN A 285 -10.41 -14.43 40.28
C ASN A 285 -9.33 -13.34 40.03
N PHE A 286 -9.75 -12.09 39.87
CA PHE A 286 -8.84 -10.99 39.59
C PHE A 286 -7.91 -10.72 40.78
N GLY A 287 -6.63 -10.57 40.48
CA GLY A 287 -5.57 -10.31 41.44
C GLY A 287 -4.28 -9.94 40.73
N ALA A 288 -3.24 -9.61 41.51
CA ALA A 288 -2.01 -9.04 40.96
C ALA A 288 -1.28 -9.93 39.95
N SER A 289 -1.41 -11.25 40.08
CA SER A 289 -0.80 -12.25 39.18
C SER A 289 -1.73 -12.74 38.06
N THR A 290 -2.98 -12.26 38.00
CA THR A 290 -4.00 -12.73 37.03
C THR A 290 -4.45 -11.64 36.05
N VAL A 291 -3.75 -10.50 36.01
CA VAL A 291 -4.03 -9.40 35.07
C VAL A 291 -3.95 -9.85 33.62
N ASP A 292 -2.95 -10.66 33.27
CA ASP A 292 -2.79 -11.22 31.91
C ASP A 292 -3.96 -12.13 31.53
N GLN A 293 -4.50 -12.90 32.48
CA GLN A 293 -5.66 -13.76 32.24
C GLN A 293 -6.93 -12.93 31.99
N PHE A 294 -7.12 -11.85 32.76
CA PHE A 294 -8.24 -10.93 32.57
C PHE A 294 -8.17 -10.23 31.21
N THR A 295 -7.02 -9.65 30.86
CA THR A 295 -6.84 -8.94 29.58
C THR A 295 -6.93 -9.89 28.38
N ALA A 296 -6.44 -11.13 28.50
CA ALA A 296 -6.63 -12.16 27.48
C ALA A 296 -8.10 -12.58 27.35
N ALA A 297 -8.85 -12.66 28.45
CA ALA A 297 -10.29 -12.96 28.41
C ALA A 297 -11.08 -11.86 27.70
N VAL A 298 -10.74 -10.59 27.93
CA VAL A 298 -11.32 -9.43 27.20
C VAL A 298 -11.07 -9.56 25.69
N GLN A 299 -9.83 -9.86 25.30
CA GLN A 299 -9.48 -10.11 23.90
C GLN A 299 -10.23 -11.33 23.31
N GLY A 300 -10.47 -12.35 24.13
CA GLY A 300 -11.28 -13.51 23.76
C GLY A 300 -12.72 -13.13 23.41
N VAL A 301 -13.36 -12.25 24.20
CA VAL A 301 -14.72 -11.76 23.90
C VAL A 301 -14.74 -10.96 22.61
N THR A 302 -13.82 -10.01 22.39
CA THR A 302 -13.79 -9.24 21.14
C THR A 302 -13.51 -10.12 19.92
N SER A 303 -12.65 -11.13 20.07
CA SER A 303 -12.37 -12.11 19.00
C SER A 303 -13.58 -12.98 18.70
N ALA A 304 -14.35 -13.38 19.73
CA ALA A 304 -15.60 -14.10 19.56
C ALA A 304 -16.68 -13.26 18.88
N VAL A 305 -16.77 -11.96 19.19
CA VAL A 305 -17.70 -11.03 18.53
C VAL A 305 -17.29 -10.81 17.06
N LEU A 306 -16.00 -10.67 16.77
CA LEU A 306 -15.50 -10.57 15.39
C LEU A 306 -15.85 -11.83 14.58
N ALA A 307 -15.61 -13.01 15.16
CA ALA A 307 -15.97 -14.29 14.53
C ALA A 307 -17.48 -14.58 14.50
N ALA A 308 -18.29 -13.82 15.24
CA ALA A 308 -19.73 -14.00 15.27
C ALA A 308 -20.42 -13.49 13.99
N THR A 309 -19.74 -12.69 13.16
CA THR A 309 -20.28 -12.18 11.90
C THR A 309 -19.61 -12.78 10.68
N ASN A 310 -20.37 -13.00 9.61
CA ASN A 310 -19.85 -13.54 8.34
C ASN A 310 -19.40 -12.41 7.40
N ASP A 311 -19.99 -11.23 7.53
CA ASP A 311 -19.63 -10.02 6.78
C ASP A 311 -18.73 -9.13 7.65
N PRO A 312 -17.52 -8.76 7.19
CA PRO A 312 -16.64 -7.81 7.88
C PRO A 312 -17.28 -6.45 8.16
N SER A 313 -18.25 -6.01 7.35
CA SER A 313 -18.98 -4.75 7.55
C SER A 313 -19.82 -4.78 8.83
N ASP A 314 -20.49 -5.91 9.08
CA ASP A 314 -21.26 -6.12 10.30
C ASP A 314 -20.33 -6.21 11.51
N SER A 315 -19.18 -6.88 11.40
CA SER A 315 -18.14 -6.86 12.45
C SER A 315 -17.78 -5.43 12.86
N ILE A 316 -17.48 -4.56 11.88
CA ILE A 316 -17.10 -3.17 12.13
C ILE A 316 -18.22 -2.43 12.88
N ARG A 317 -19.48 -2.64 12.50
CA ARG A 317 -20.64 -2.01 13.17
C ARG A 317 -20.85 -2.52 14.60
N LEU A 318 -20.81 -3.83 14.82
CA LEU A 318 -21.01 -4.40 16.15
C LEU A 318 -19.87 -4.01 17.10
N LEU A 319 -18.63 -4.07 16.63
CA LEU A 319 -17.45 -3.75 17.43
C LEU A 319 -17.31 -2.24 17.69
N SER A 320 -17.69 -1.38 16.73
CA SER A 320 -17.77 0.07 17.00
C SER A 320 -18.85 0.40 18.03
N THR A 321 -20.02 -0.27 17.97
CA THR A 321 -21.05 -0.14 19.00
C THR A 321 -20.52 -0.62 20.36
N LEU A 322 -19.79 -1.74 20.40
CA LEU A 322 -19.17 -2.25 21.62
C LEU A 322 -18.13 -1.28 22.22
N SER A 323 -17.39 -0.56 21.37
CA SER A 323 -16.40 0.44 21.82
C SER A 323 -17.02 1.66 22.51
N THR A 324 -18.32 1.93 22.31
CA THR A 324 -19.02 3.03 22.97
C THR A 324 -19.54 2.70 24.37
N PHE A 325 -19.27 1.49 24.88
CA PHE A 325 -19.68 1.10 26.22
C PHE A 325 -19.07 2.01 27.28
N THR A 326 -19.91 2.47 28.20
CA THR A 326 -19.50 3.23 29.38
C THR A 326 -20.08 2.57 30.64
N PRO A 327 -19.26 2.28 31.67
CA PRO A 327 -19.76 1.72 32.92
C PRO A 327 -20.69 2.69 33.65
N SER A 328 -21.62 2.14 34.43
CA SER A 328 -22.50 2.91 35.33
C SER A 328 -21.69 3.42 36.53
N ALA A 329 -21.47 4.73 36.60
CA ALA A 329 -20.71 5.36 37.67
C ALA A 329 -21.55 5.55 38.95
N ASP A 330 -21.78 4.48 39.69
CA ASP A 330 -22.39 4.53 41.03
C ASP A 330 -21.31 4.71 42.10
N THR A 331 -20.48 5.75 41.96
CA THR A 331 -19.37 6.01 42.87
C THR A 331 -19.70 7.12 43.87
N THR A 332 -19.19 6.98 45.09
CA THR A 332 -19.32 7.98 46.16
C THR A 332 -18.03 8.78 46.28
N ASN A 333 -18.07 9.99 46.84
CA ASN A 333 -16.90 10.84 47.12
C ASN A 333 -15.96 10.30 48.24
N SER A 334 -16.03 9.01 48.58
CA SER A 334 -15.16 8.36 49.57
C SER A 334 -13.86 7.88 48.93
N VAL A 335 -12.81 7.60 49.74
CA VAL A 335 -11.53 7.06 49.22
C VAL A 335 -11.75 5.77 48.42
N ILE A 336 -12.61 4.87 48.94
CA ILE A 336 -12.97 3.62 48.25
C ILE A 336 -13.78 3.91 46.98
N GLY A 337 -14.71 4.88 47.01
CA GLY A 337 -15.48 5.26 45.83
C GLY A 337 -14.63 5.89 44.73
N SER A 338 -13.62 6.67 45.10
CA SER A 338 -12.62 7.20 44.15
C SER A 338 -11.78 6.08 43.53
N ALA A 339 -11.34 5.10 44.32
CA ALA A 339 -10.63 3.92 43.82
C ALA A 339 -11.49 3.09 42.85
N MET A 340 -12.77 2.91 43.18
CA MET A 340 -13.73 2.25 42.28
C MET A 340 -13.87 3.01 40.96
N SER A 341 -13.99 4.34 40.99
CA SER A 341 -14.09 5.18 39.78
C SER A 341 -12.86 5.07 38.89
N ILE A 342 -11.65 5.07 39.48
CA ILE A 342 -10.39 4.91 38.75
C ILE A 342 -10.34 3.54 38.05
N VAL A 343 -10.74 2.49 38.75
CA VAL A 343 -10.73 1.12 38.22
C VAL A 343 -11.81 0.91 37.15
N GLU A 344 -13.01 1.46 37.33
CA GLU A 344 -14.06 1.47 36.31
C GLU A 344 -13.60 2.20 35.04
N GLY A 345 -12.94 3.34 35.19
CA GLY A 345 -12.30 4.07 34.10
C GLY A 345 -11.26 3.23 33.36
N ALA A 346 -10.33 2.62 34.10
CA ALA A 346 -9.30 1.76 33.53
C ALA A 346 -9.89 0.53 32.79
N CYS A 347 -10.94 -0.10 33.35
CA CYS A 347 -11.66 -1.17 32.66
C CYS A 347 -12.31 -0.65 31.37
N SER A 348 -12.95 0.51 31.40
CA SER A 348 -13.59 1.10 30.22
C SER A 348 -12.58 1.42 29.11
N ASP A 349 -11.41 1.95 29.46
CA ASP A 349 -10.33 2.22 28.52
C ASP A 349 -9.77 0.92 27.92
N LEU A 350 -9.55 -0.12 28.74
CA LEU A 350 -9.10 -1.43 28.24
C LEU A 350 -10.12 -2.03 27.25
N PHE A 351 -11.40 -2.02 27.60
CA PHE A 351 -12.47 -2.55 26.77
C PHE A 351 -12.58 -1.78 25.45
N ARG A 352 -12.59 -0.45 25.52
CA ARG A 352 -12.67 0.42 24.34
C ARG A 352 -11.47 0.24 23.41
N ARG A 353 -10.24 0.23 23.94
CA ARG A 353 -9.00 0.00 23.16
C ARG A 353 -8.99 -1.37 22.48
N THR A 354 -9.39 -2.42 23.20
CA THR A 354 -9.46 -3.78 22.65
C THR A 354 -10.54 -3.88 21.56
N SER A 355 -11.71 -3.25 21.75
CA SER A 355 -12.75 -3.18 20.72
C SER A 355 -12.28 -2.41 19.47
N ILE A 356 -11.57 -1.29 19.62
CA ILE A 356 -11.00 -0.54 18.49
C ILE A 356 -9.95 -1.38 17.74
N GLY A 357 -9.11 -2.12 18.47
CA GLY A 357 -8.18 -3.09 17.87
C GLY A 357 -8.91 -4.16 17.03
N ALA A 358 -10.03 -4.67 17.54
CA ALA A 358 -10.87 -5.61 16.80
C ALA A 358 -11.57 -4.96 15.59
N VAL A 359 -12.00 -3.70 15.67
CA VAL A 359 -12.52 -2.94 14.51
C VAL A 359 -11.44 -2.82 13.43
N ALA A 360 -10.20 -2.51 13.81
CA ALA A 360 -9.08 -2.44 12.86
C ALA A 360 -8.81 -3.81 12.22
N GLN A 361 -8.89 -4.90 12.99
CA GLN A 361 -8.79 -6.26 12.45
C GLN A 361 -9.93 -6.59 11.47
N ALA A 362 -11.17 -6.19 11.77
CA ALA A 362 -12.30 -6.36 10.84
C ALA A 362 -12.13 -5.51 9.57
N SER A 363 -11.57 -4.30 9.68
CA SER A 363 -11.25 -3.46 8.52
C SER A 363 -10.18 -4.10 7.62
N ALA A 364 -9.27 -4.90 8.19
CA ALA A 364 -8.27 -5.63 7.42
C ALA A 364 -8.90 -6.74 6.57
N SER A 365 -9.95 -7.42 7.05
CA SER A 365 -10.68 -8.42 6.25
C SER A 365 -11.75 -7.83 5.32
N TYR A 366 -12.07 -6.54 5.48
CA TYR A 366 -13.01 -5.83 4.61
C TYR A 366 -12.44 -5.63 3.20
N GLN A 367 -13.25 -5.94 2.19
CA GLN A 367 -12.93 -5.75 0.78
C GLN A 367 -13.67 -4.52 0.25
N PRO A 368 -12.99 -3.37 0.01
CA PRO A 368 -13.65 -2.18 -0.48
C PRO A 368 -14.15 -2.37 -1.92
N SER A 369 -15.29 -1.74 -2.21
CA SER A 369 -15.95 -1.79 -3.52
C SER A 369 -15.50 -0.65 -4.45
N SER A 370 -15.12 0.50 -3.89
CA SER A 370 -14.70 1.70 -4.63
C SER A 370 -13.58 2.42 -3.88
N SER A 371 -12.89 3.35 -4.55
CA SER A 371 -11.90 4.19 -3.88
C SER A 371 -12.52 5.06 -2.79
N ASP A 372 -13.77 5.50 -3.00
CA ASP A 372 -14.50 6.36 -2.06
C ASP A 372 -15.01 5.58 -0.85
N ASP A 373 -15.39 4.33 -1.05
CA ASP A 373 -15.76 3.37 0.01
C ASP A 373 -14.54 3.02 0.89
N ALA A 374 -13.40 2.73 0.26
CA ALA A 374 -12.13 2.55 0.97
C ALA A 374 -11.77 3.79 1.81
N ALA A 375 -12.00 5.00 1.27
CA ALA A 375 -11.77 6.25 1.99
C ALA A 375 -12.76 6.42 3.17
N GLN A 376 -14.04 6.10 2.99
CA GLN A 376 -15.04 6.19 4.05
C GLN A 376 -14.74 5.26 5.23
N ILE A 377 -14.42 3.99 4.95
CA ILE A 377 -14.05 3.04 6.00
C ILE A 377 -12.76 3.46 6.69
N ARG A 378 -11.77 3.95 5.93
CA ARG A 378 -10.54 4.48 6.50
C ARG A 378 -10.82 5.65 7.43
N ASP A 379 -11.60 6.63 6.99
CA ASP A 379 -11.90 7.84 7.75
C ASP A 379 -12.74 7.51 9.00
N PHE A 380 -13.65 6.53 8.92
CA PHE A 380 -14.39 6.01 10.07
C PHE A 380 -13.48 5.35 11.12
N VAL A 381 -12.65 4.39 10.70
CA VAL A 381 -11.76 3.65 11.62
C VAL A 381 -10.69 4.58 12.20
N THR A 382 -10.12 5.47 11.40
CA THR A 382 -9.15 6.46 11.89
C THR A 382 -9.80 7.47 12.82
N GLY A 383 -11.06 7.88 12.59
CA GLY A 383 -11.80 8.73 13.52
C GLY A 383 -11.99 8.09 14.90
N LEU A 384 -12.27 6.78 14.97
CA LEU A 384 -12.33 6.05 16.24
C LEU A 384 -10.96 6.00 16.95
N ILE A 385 -9.88 5.76 16.19
CA ILE A 385 -8.53 5.74 16.74
C ILE A 385 -8.10 7.14 17.21
N ASP A 386 -8.41 8.20 16.46
CA ASP A 386 -8.05 9.58 16.80
C ASP A 386 -8.78 10.06 18.07
N ALA A 387 -10.04 9.63 18.25
CA ALA A 387 -10.77 9.87 19.49
C ALA A 387 -10.09 9.18 20.70
N GLU A 388 -9.66 7.93 20.54
CA GLU A 388 -8.95 7.20 21.59
C GLU A 388 -7.56 7.78 21.87
N MET A 389 -6.85 8.24 20.83
CA MET A 389 -5.55 8.90 20.99
C MET A 389 -5.66 10.16 21.86
N SER A 390 -6.78 10.88 21.79
CA SER A 390 -7.03 12.04 22.65
C SER A 390 -7.17 11.62 24.11
N VAL A 391 -7.92 10.55 24.40
CA VAL A 391 -8.08 10.02 25.77
C VAL A 391 -6.76 9.46 26.32
N ALA A 392 -5.98 8.77 25.49
CA ALA A 392 -4.65 8.29 25.85
C ALA A 392 -3.68 9.45 26.17
N GLY A 393 -3.79 10.55 25.41
CA GLY A 393 -3.02 11.78 25.66
C GLY A 393 -3.38 12.45 26.98
N GLU A 394 -4.67 12.58 27.28
CA GLU A 394 -5.17 13.17 28.54
C GLU A 394 -4.77 12.35 29.78
N SER A 395 -4.69 11.02 29.64
CA SER A 395 -4.29 10.11 30.71
C SER A 395 -2.76 9.94 30.86
N GLY A 396 -1.95 10.54 29.98
CA GLY A 396 -0.48 10.41 30.00
C GLY A 396 0.04 9.02 29.58
N ALA A 397 -0.76 8.28 28.82
CA ALA A 397 -0.48 6.92 28.37
C ALA A 397 0.39 6.90 27.09
N ASP A 398 1.65 7.35 27.19
CA ASP A 398 2.54 7.53 26.02
C ASP A 398 2.74 6.27 25.16
N GLN A 399 2.86 5.10 25.80
CA GLN A 399 3.03 3.83 25.08
C GLN A 399 1.78 3.43 24.31
N THR A 400 0.59 3.59 24.91
CA THR A 400 -0.67 3.36 24.18
C THR A 400 -0.86 4.40 23.07
N TYR A 401 -0.51 5.66 23.28
CA TYR A 401 -0.57 6.67 22.22
C TYR A 401 0.29 6.28 21.02
N GLN A 402 1.53 5.82 21.25
CA GLN A 402 2.42 5.34 20.19
C GLN A 402 1.84 4.11 19.48
N ALA A 403 1.27 3.16 20.23
CA ALA A 403 0.65 1.97 19.66
C ALA A 403 -0.59 2.32 18.79
N LEU A 404 -1.42 3.26 19.23
CA LEU A 404 -2.56 3.77 18.46
C LEU A 404 -2.11 4.51 17.20
N SER A 405 -1.05 5.33 17.29
CA SER A 405 -0.46 6.00 16.12
C SER A 405 0.07 5.00 15.10
N ALA A 406 0.71 3.91 15.55
CA ALA A 406 1.18 2.84 14.68
C ALA A 406 0.00 2.10 14.03
N LEU A 407 -1.05 1.78 14.79
CA LEU A 407 -2.27 1.15 14.28
C LEU A 407 -2.95 2.03 13.23
N ARG A 408 -3.07 3.33 13.48
CA ARG A 408 -3.61 4.31 12.54
C ARG A 408 -2.84 4.32 11.23
N ALA A 409 -1.50 4.37 11.31
CA ALA A 409 -0.65 4.36 10.13
C ALA A 409 -0.80 3.04 9.34
N ALA A 410 -0.89 1.89 10.01
CA ALA A 410 -1.09 0.60 9.39
C ALA A 410 -2.44 0.49 8.66
N VAL A 411 -3.54 0.93 9.31
CA VAL A 411 -4.88 0.93 8.71
C VAL A 411 -4.94 1.86 7.48
N VAL A 412 -4.35 3.05 7.56
CA VAL A 412 -4.28 3.99 6.43
C VAL A 412 -3.49 3.39 5.27
N ALA A 413 -2.34 2.77 5.55
CA ALA A 413 -1.52 2.15 4.53
C ALA A 413 -2.24 0.98 3.84
N ASP A 414 -2.93 0.14 4.60
CA ASP A 414 -3.68 -1.01 4.10
C ASP A 414 -4.88 -0.59 3.22
N LEU A 415 -5.73 0.33 3.71
CA LEU A 415 -6.90 0.79 2.97
C LEU A 415 -6.53 1.66 1.76
N ASN A 416 -5.45 2.46 1.83
CA ASN A 416 -4.98 3.19 0.66
C ASN A 416 -4.41 2.25 -0.42
N LYS A 417 -3.70 1.18 -0.02
CA LYS A 417 -3.19 0.18 -0.97
C LYS A 417 -4.34 -0.53 -1.69
N ARG A 418 -5.37 -0.96 -0.95
CA ARG A 418 -6.56 -1.60 -1.53
C ARG A 418 -7.41 -0.62 -2.34
N GLY A 419 -7.60 0.59 -1.86
CA GLY A 419 -8.39 1.64 -2.53
C GLY A 419 -7.73 2.20 -3.79
N GLY A 420 -6.39 2.22 -3.86
CA GLY A 420 -5.64 2.80 -4.98
C GLY A 420 -5.80 2.06 -6.31
N GLY A 421 -6.20 0.79 -6.29
CA GLY A 421 -6.51 0.00 -7.48
C GLY A 421 -7.99 0.00 -7.89
N LEU A 422 -8.86 0.63 -7.09
CA LEU A 422 -10.31 0.62 -7.31
C LEU A 422 -10.77 1.88 -8.03
N SER A 423 -11.90 1.75 -8.71
CA SER A 423 -12.51 2.88 -9.40
C SER A 423 -13.21 3.85 -8.43
N SER A 424 -13.15 5.14 -8.75
CA SER A 424 -13.84 6.22 -8.03
C SER A 424 -15.28 6.36 -8.45
N ILE A 425 -16.16 6.80 -7.56
CA ILE A 425 -17.56 7.11 -7.89
C ILE A 425 -17.62 8.45 -8.63
N LYS A 426 -18.23 8.47 -9.82
CA LYS A 426 -18.52 9.68 -10.60
C LYS A 426 -20.01 9.96 -10.63
N THR A 427 -20.33 11.25 -10.75
CA THR A 427 -21.72 11.68 -10.99
C THR A 427 -21.98 11.65 -12.50
N PHE A 428 -22.98 10.88 -12.91
CA PHE A 428 -23.45 10.79 -14.28
C PHE A 428 -24.75 11.57 -14.45
N THR A 429 -24.89 12.22 -15.60
CA THR A 429 -26.10 12.94 -15.98
C THR A 429 -26.64 12.40 -17.30
N ILE A 430 -27.92 12.05 -17.31
CA ILE A 430 -28.64 11.54 -18.48
C ILE A 430 -29.81 12.50 -18.76
N PRO A 431 -30.06 12.86 -20.03
CA PRO A 431 -31.11 13.83 -20.37
C PRO A 431 -32.53 13.37 -20.02
N GLU A 432 -32.79 12.06 -20.00
CA GLU A 432 -34.13 11.49 -19.73
C GLU A 432 -34.03 10.23 -18.86
N PRO A 433 -35.07 9.91 -18.05
CA PRO A 433 -35.14 8.66 -17.31
C PRO A 433 -35.19 7.46 -18.24
N VAL A 434 -34.18 6.58 -18.14
CA VAL A 434 -34.05 5.37 -18.95
C VAL A 434 -33.88 4.13 -18.04
N PRO A 435 -34.15 2.92 -18.55
CA PRO A 435 -33.97 1.70 -17.76
C PRO A 435 -32.52 1.46 -17.34
N SER A 436 -32.30 0.91 -16.14
CA SER A 436 -30.97 0.59 -15.59
C SER A 436 -30.10 -0.25 -16.54
N LEU A 437 -30.69 -1.21 -17.25
CA LEU A 437 -30.00 -2.01 -18.28
C LEU A 437 -29.47 -1.16 -19.44
N ALA A 438 -30.25 -0.17 -19.89
CA ALA A 438 -29.85 0.75 -20.95
C ALA A 438 -28.74 1.70 -20.46
N VAL A 439 -28.78 2.09 -19.18
CA VAL A 439 -27.72 2.89 -18.56
C VAL A 439 -26.44 2.10 -18.38
N ALA A 440 -26.51 0.86 -17.86
CA ALA A 440 -25.37 -0.01 -17.64
C ALA A 440 -24.64 -0.37 -18.94
N THR A 441 -25.40 -0.67 -20.00
CA THR A 441 -24.82 -0.88 -21.34
C THR A 441 -24.18 0.39 -21.91
N ARG A 442 -24.71 1.58 -21.62
CA ARG A 442 -24.13 2.84 -22.08
C ARG A 442 -22.86 3.25 -21.34
N ILE A 443 -22.83 3.08 -20.01
CA ILE A 443 -21.71 3.50 -19.15
C ILE A 443 -20.63 2.42 -19.09
N TYR A 444 -21.01 1.19 -18.81
CA TYR A 444 -20.09 0.08 -18.55
C TYR A 444 -19.86 -0.82 -19.76
N ARG A 445 -20.67 -0.71 -20.82
CA ARG A 445 -20.73 -1.65 -21.95
C ARG A 445 -21.06 -3.08 -21.53
N ASP A 446 -21.65 -3.24 -20.35
CA ASP A 446 -22.02 -4.52 -19.78
C ASP A 446 -23.42 -4.41 -19.14
N PRO A 447 -24.43 -5.14 -19.65
CA PRO A 447 -25.77 -5.15 -19.06
C PRO A 447 -25.84 -5.86 -17.70
N THR A 448 -24.88 -6.73 -17.38
CA THR A 448 -24.89 -7.49 -16.11
C THR A 448 -24.62 -6.62 -14.89
N ARG A 449 -24.04 -5.42 -15.10
CA ARG A 449 -23.80 -4.42 -14.05
C ARG A 449 -25.01 -3.53 -13.74
N ALA A 450 -26.20 -3.88 -14.22
CA ALA A 450 -27.41 -3.10 -13.98
C ALA A 450 -27.84 -3.12 -12.50
N ASP A 451 -27.70 -4.24 -11.81
CA ASP A 451 -28.09 -4.36 -10.39
C ASP A 451 -27.15 -3.55 -9.50
N GLU A 452 -25.85 -3.54 -9.84
CA GLU A 452 -24.84 -2.69 -9.21
C GLU A 452 -25.16 -1.19 -9.39
N LEU A 453 -25.64 -0.81 -10.57
CA LEU A 453 -26.05 0.57 -10.85
C LEU A 453 -27.30 0.95 -10.05
N VAL A 454 -28.24 0.02 -9.87
CA VAL A 454 -29.46 0.22 -9.07
C VAL A 454 -29.13 0.35 -7.59
N SER A 455 -28.23 -0.46 -7.04
CA SER A 455 -27.79 -0.37 -5.64
C SER A 455 -26.99 0.91 -5.36
N GLN A 456 -26.25 1.43 -6.34
CA GLN A 456 -25.50 2.68 -6.20
C GLN A 456 -26.40 3.93 -6.29
N ALA A 457 -27.34 3.94 -7.23
CA ALA A 457 -28.20 5.09 -7.52
C ALA A 457 -29.50 5.15 -6.70
N ASP A 458 -29.92 4.02 -6.11
CA ASP A 458 -31.21 3.84 -5.40
C ASP A 458 -32.41 4.52 -6.10
N PRO A 459 -32.69 4.18 -7.37
CA PRO A 459 -33.80 4.77 -8.11
C PRO A 459 -35.14 4.32 -7.51
N VAL A 460 -36.20 5.14 -7.60
CA VAL A 460 -37.56 4.70 -7.18
C VAL A 460 -37.94 3.40 -7.88
N HIS A 461 -37.66 3.28 -9.18
CA HIS A 461 -37.89 2.07 -9.97
C HIS A 461 -36.73 1.80 -10.96
N PRO A 462 -36.23 0.56 -11.10
CA PRO A 462 -35.10 0.25 -12.00
C PRO A 462 -35.31 0.61 -13.48
N ALA A 463 -36.57 0.57 -13.95
CA ALA A 463 -36.91 0.99 -15.31
C ALA A 463 -36.84 2.52 -15.52
N PHE A 464 -36.78 3.30 -14.45
CA PHE A 464 -36.77 4.76 -14.46
C PHE A 464 -35.62 5.29 -13.59
N MET A 465 -34.40 5.20 -14.12
CA MET A 465 -33.24 5.79 -13.45
C MET A 465 -33.38 7.32 -13.36
N PRO A 466 -32.94 7.96 -12.26
CA PRO A 466 -32.90 9.41 -12.15
C PRO A 466 -31.96 10.01 -13.20
N THR A 467 -32.22 11.25 -13.60
CA THR A 467 -31.40 11.98 -14.58
C THR A 467 -30.03 12.37 -14.05
N MET A 468 -29.82 12.32 -12.72
CA MET A 468 -28.54 12.52 -12.07
C MET A 468 -28.34 11.44 -11.00
N PHE A 469 -27.23 10.70 -11.07
CA PHE A 469 -26.88 9.68 -10.09
C PHE A 469 -25.38 9.48 -9.98
N LYS A 470 -24.96 8.83 -8.89
CA LYS A 470 -23.57 8.46 -8.62
C LYS A 470 -23.36 6.99 -8.97
N ALA A 471 -22.32 6.69 -9.75
CA ALA A 471 -21.97 5.32 -10.14
C ALA A 471 -20.44 5.18 -10.25
N LEU A 472 -19.91 3.95 -10.19
CA LEU A 472 -18.48 3.71 -10.43
C LEU A 472 -18.03 4.28 -11.78
N ALA A 473 -16.84 4.89 -11.82
CA ALA A 473 -16.18 5.18 -13.08
C ALA A 473 -15.68 3.85 -13.70
N ASN A 474 -15.48 3.81 -15.01
CA ASN A 474 -14.78 2.69 -15.64
C ASN A 474 -13.27 2.86 -15.53
#